data_AF-A0A0N1BLC3-F1
#
_entry.id   AF-A0A0N1BLC3-F1
#
_cell.length_a   1.000
_cell.length_b   1.000
_cell.length_c   1.000
_cell.angle_alpha   90.00
_cell.angle_beta   90.00
_cell.angle_gamma   90.00
#
_symmetry.space_group_name_H-M   'P 1'
#
loop_
_entity.id
_entity.type
_entity.pdbx_description
1 polymer ?
#
loop_
_entity_poly.entity_id
_entity_poly.type
_entity_poly.pdbx_seq_one_letter_code
_entity_poly.pdbx_strand_id
1 'polypeptide(L)'
;MEMIAAAAGVSKVTAYRHFADKHDLFRAAIRKEMARLETMQGADGPAPDLPVRDALRTFGLGLMTYLFSGPAIDFYTALAGELRRTPDLARAFYDAGPGKTHANLTALLSKAAARGELVVEDVDVAVDHFLGLLQGYSSFQLSLGVEPAPLLASVEPRVEAAVDVFLRAYGAPQ
;
A
#
# COMPACT_ATOMS: atom_id res chain seq x y z
N MET A 1 -24.61 -4.13 10.07
CA MET A 1 -25.39 -3.76 8.87
C MET A 1 -26.39 -2.64 9.14
N GLU A 2 -27.19 -2.66 10.21
CA GLU A 2 -28.20 -1.60 10.46
C GLU A 2 -27.62 -0.20 10.60
N MET A 3 -26.60 -0.01 11.44
CA MET A 3 -25.92 1.29 11.56
C MET A 3 -25.29 1.77 10.24
N ILE A 4 -24.80 0.84 9.41
CA ILE A 4 -24.19 1.16 8.12
C ILE A 4 -25.26 1.61 7.12
N ALA A 5 -26.40 0.92 7.07
CA ALA A 5 -27.53 1.29 6.23
C ALA A 5 -28.06 2.68 6.59
N ALA A 6 -28.21 2.95 7.90
CA ALA A 6 -28.61 4.27 8.40
C ALA A 6 -27.61 5.37 8.03
N ALA A 7 -26.31 5.13 8.22
CA ALA A 7 -25.26 6.09 7.85
C ALA A 7 -25.19 6.33 6.33
N ALA A 8 -25.49 5.32 5.52
CA ALA A 8 -25.50 5.41 4.06
C ALA A 8 -26.84 5.95 3.49
N GLY A 9 -27.83 6.27 4.34
CA GLY A 9 -29.14 6.75 3.91
C GLY A 9 -29.97 5.72 3.13
N VAL A 10 -29.71 4.42 3.31
CA VAL A 10 -30.41 3.32 2.63
C VAL A 10 -31.17 2.44 3.62
N SER A 11 -32.19 1.73 3.14
CA SER A 11 -32.91 0.77 3.97
C SER A 11 -32.05 -0.45 4.30
N LYS A 12 -32.34 -1.12 5.43
CA LYS A 12 -31.74 -2.42 5.79
C LYS A 12 -31.90 -3.43 4.66
N VAL A 13 -33.07 -3.49 4.04
CA VAL A 13 -33.38 -4.39 2.92
C VAL A 13 -32.49 -4.09 1.71
N THR A 14 -32.27 -2.81 1.40
CA THR A 14 -31.37 -2.38 0.33
C THR A 14 -29.94 -2.83 0.61
N ALA A 15 -29.44 -2.65 1.83
CA ALA A 15 -28.09 -3.07 2.20
C ALA A 15 -27.90 -4.59 2.06
N TYR A 16 -28.85 -5.40 2.53
CA TYR A 16 -28.79 -6.86 2.40
C TYR A 16 -29.00 -7.37 0.97
N ARG A 17 -29.67 -6.61 0.10
CA ARG A 17 -29.77 -6.93 -1.34
C ARG A 17 -28.42 -6.80 -2.04
N HIS A 18 -27.56 -5.88 -1.60
CA HIS A 18 -26.22 -5.68 -2.19
C HIS A 18 -25.13 -6.53 -1.52
N PHE A 19 -25.28 -6.83 -0.23
CA PHE A 19 -24.28 -7.56 0.55
C PHE A 19 -24.99 -8.59 1.43
N ALA A 20 -24.70 -9.89 1.23
CA ALA A 20 -25.39 -10.95 1.97
C ALA A 20 -25.15 -10.83 3.48
N ASP A 21 -23.95 -10.39 3.86
CA ASP A 21 -23.56 -10.12 5.24
C ASP A 21 -22.53 -8.98 5.35
N LYS A 22 -22.01 -8.78 6.57
CA LYS A 22 -20.98 -7.77 6.86
C LYS A 22 -19.63 -8.11 6.20
N HIS A 23 -19.29 -9.38 6.03
CA HIS A 23 -18.05 -9.81 5.40
C HIS A 23 -18.07 -9.51 3.90
N ASP A 24 -19.20 -9.73 3.22
CA ASP A 24 -19.38 -9.35 1.82
C ASP A 24 -19.22 -7.85 1.61
N LEU A 25 -19.77 -7.04 2.51
CA LEU A 25 -19.54 -5.59 2.51
C LEU A 25 -18.06 -5.25 2.66
N PHE A 26 -17.35 -5.88 3.60
CA PHE A 26 -15.91 -5.65 3.77
C PHE A 26 -15.11 -6.08 2.54
N ARG A 27 -15.41 -7.22 1.92
CA ARG A 27 -14.77 -7.66 0.68
C ARG A 27 -15.00 -6.67 -0.47
N ALA A 28 -16.20 -6.10 -0.57
CA ALA A 28 -16.48 -5.05 -1.54
C ALA A 28 -15.71 -3.75 -1.25
N ALA A 29 -15.62 -3.35 0.01
CA ALA A 29 -14.85 -2.19 0.44
C ALA A 29 -13.35 -2.37 0.18
N ILE A 30 -12.78 -3.55 0.48
CA ILE A 30 -11.41 -3.93 0.13
C ILE A 30 -11.19 -3.76 -1.37
N ARG A 31 -12.02 -4.38 -2.22
CA ARG A 31 -11.86 -4.28 -3.67
C ARG A 31 -11.84 -2.83 -4.16
N LYS A 32 -12.74 -2.00 -3.65
CA LYS A 32 -12.81 -0.57 -4.00
C LYS A 32 -11.54 0.17 -3.59
N GLU A 33 -11.07 -0.05 -2.36
CA GLU A 33 -9.92 0.67 -1.84
C GLU A 33 -8.61 0.19 -2.48
N MET A 34 -8.50 -1.08 -2.82
CA MET A 34 -7.32 -1.61 -3.52
C MET A 34 -7.25 -1.12 -4.97
N ALA A 35 -8.39 -0.97 -5.66
CA ALA A 35 -8.39 -0.33 -6.99
C ALA A 35 -7.89 1.12 -6.95
N ARG A 36 -8.14 1.83 -5.84
CA ARG A 36 -7.60 3.18 -5.61
C ARG A 36 -6.07 3.15 -5.44
N LEU A 37 -5.56 2.21 -4.64
CA LEU A 37 -4.11 2.00 -4.49
C LEU A 37 -3.46 1.69 -5.85
N GLU A 38 -4.02 0.76 -6.62
CA GLU A 38 -3.53 0.41 -7.96
C GLU A 38 -3.47 1.63 -8.88
N THR A 39 -4.50 2.48 -8.86
CA THR A 39 -4.53 3.72 -9.65
C THR A 39 -3.40 4.68 -9.22
N MET A 40 -3.14 4.81 -7.92
CA MET A 40 -2.11 5.70 -7.39
C MET A 40 -0.68 5.19 -7.59
N GLN A 41 -0.49 3.87 -7.69
CA GLN A 41 0.79 3.26 -8.05
C GLN A 41 1.04 3.21 -9.57
N GLY A 42 0.07 3.64 -10.37
CA GLY A 42 0.06 3.49 -11.83
C GLY A 42 -0.43 2.10 -12.23
N ALA A 43 -1.55 2.04 -12.94
CA ALA A 43 -2.24 0.79 -13.30
C ALA A 43 -1.36 -0.21 -14.09
N ASP A 44 -0.31 0.28 -14.76
CA ASP A 44 0.59 -0.51 -15.61
C ASP A 44 1.95 -0.82 -14.93
N GLY A 45 2.11 -0.48 -13.64
CA GLY A 45 3.40 -0.55 -12.95
C GLY A 45 4.39 0.55 -13.44
N PRO A 46 5.63 0.58 -12.92
CA PRO A 46 6.64 1.51 -13.41
C PRO A 46 6.84 1.28 -14.91
N ALA A 47 6.81 2.37 -15.69
CA ALA A 47 6.97 2.31 -17.13
C ALA A 47 8.22 1.50 -17.49
N PRO A 48 8.14 0.59 -18.49
CA PRO A 48 9.32 -0.11 -18.97
C PRO A 48 10.35 0.95 -19.36
N ASP A 49 11.58 0.78 -18.85
CA ASP A 49 12.77 1.59 -19.19
C ASP A 49 13.01 2.88 -18.38
N LEU A 50 12.27 3.14 -17.30
CA LEU A 50 12.70 4.19 -16.35
C LEU A 50 13.99 3.78 -15.62
N PRO A 51 14.93 4.72 -15.40
CA PRO A 51 16.04 4.54 -14.47
C PRO A 51 15.52 4.09 -13.11
N VAL A 52 16.25 3.20 -12.43
CA VAL A 52 15.80 2.59 -11.17
C VAL A 52 15.44 3.64 -10.10
N ARG A 53 16.16 4.76 -10.03
CA ARG A 53 15.84 5.87 -9.14
C ARG A 53 14.43 6.40 -9.38
N ASP A 54 14.08 6.68 -10.62
CA ASP A 54 12.79 7.26 -10.98
C ASP A 54 11.67 6.25 -10.76
N ALA A 55 11.91 4.97 -11.09
CA ALA A 55 10.95 3.90 -10.84
C ALA A 55 10.66 3.74 -9.33
N LEU A 56 11.69 3.72 -8.48
CA LEU A 56 11.55 3.65 -7.02
C LEU A 56 10.85 4.88 -6.45
N ARG A 57 11.17 6.08 -6.96
CA ARG A 57 10.53 7.33 -6.57
C ARG A 57 9.02 7.30 -6.90
N THR A 58 8.66 6.95 -8.13
CA THR A 58 7.25 6.84 -8.54
C THR A 58 6.49 5.83 -7.69
N PHE A 59 7.07 4.65 -7.46
CA PHE A 59 6.48 3.64 -6.60
C PHE A 59 6.25 4.17 -5.17
N GLY A 60 7.30 4.77 -4.58
CA GLY A 60 7.26 5.30 -3.22
C GLY A 60 6.24 6.42 -3.05
N LEU A 61 6.19 7.37 -3.99
CA LEU A 61 5.21 8.46 -3.97
C LEU A 61 3.78 7.92 -4.04
N GLY A 62 3.49 6.99 -4.96
CA GLY A 62 2.17 6.40 -5.10
C GLY A 62 1.72 5.67 -3.83
N LEU A 63 2.61 4.82 -3.28
CA LEU A 63 2.33 4.06 -2.07
C LEU A 63 2.13 4.97 -0.85
N MET A 64 3.06 5.89 -0.59
CA MET A 64 3.05 6.72 0.62
C MET A 64 1.92 7.76 0.58
N THR A 65 1.60 8.32 -0.58
CA THR A 65 0.44 9.22 -0.73
C THR A 65 -0.87 8.50 -0.42
N TYR A 66 -0.99 7.24 -0.87
CA TYR A 66 -2.15 6.42 -0.55
C TYR A 66 -2.21 6.08 0.94
N LEU A 67 -1.13 5.52 1.51
CA LEU A 67 -1.09 5.06 2.91
C LEU A 67 -1.33 6.19 3.92
N PHE A 68 -0.90 7.41 3.59
CA PHE A 68 -1.10 8.58 4.45
C PHE A 68 -2.40 9.32 4.17
N SER A 69 -3.21 8.89 3.20
CA SER A 69 -4.51 9.50 2.96
C SER A 69 -5.47 9.19 4.10
N GLY A 70 -6.21 10.20 4.57
CA GLY A 70 -7.23 10.03 5.62
C GLY A 70 -8.19 8.86 5.35
N PRO A 71 -8.75 8.72 4.12
CA PRO A 71 -9.61 7.58 3.80
C PRO A 71 -8.94 6.21 3.94
N ALA A 72 -7.67 6.07 3.56
CA ALA A 72 -6.96 4.80 3.72
C ALA A 72 -6.70 4.50 5.20
N ILE A 73 -6.31 5.50 5.99
CA ILE A 73 -6.08 5.37 7.43
C ILE A 73 -7.36 4.95 8.15
N ASP A 74 -8.48 5.61 7.86
CA ASP A 74 -9.78 5.29 8.44
C ASP A 74 -10.20 3.87 8.05
N PHE A 75 -10.02 3.50 6.79
CA PHE A 75 -10.31 2.17 6.29
C PHE A 75 -9.49 1.10 6.99
N TYR A 76 -8.17 1.28 7.10
CA TYR A 76 -7.29 0.33 7.78
C TYR A 76 -7.59 0.22 9.27
N THR A 77 -7.85 1.35 9.93
CA THR A 77 -8.18 1.39 11.36
C THR A 77 -9.49 0.63 11.62
N ALA A 78 -10.52 0.87 10.81
CA ALA A 78 -11.80 0.18 10.93
C ALA A 78 -11.69 -1.33 10.63
N LEU A 79 -10.80 -1.71 9.71
CA LEU A 79 -10.65 -3.08 9.25
C LEU A 79 -9.74 -3.92 10.18
N ALA A 80 -8.74 -3.31 10.82
CA ALA A 80 -7.70 -4.00 11.60
C ALA A 80 -8.24 -4.96 12.68
N GLY A 81 -9.30 -4.54 13.38
CA GLY A 81 -9.96 -5.38 14.40
C GLY A 81 -10.66 -6.61 13.81
N GLU A 82 -11.23 -6.47 12.61
CA GLU A 82 -11.95 -7.54 11.91
C GLU A 82 -10.97 -8.54 11.27
N LEU A 83 -9.86 -8.08 10.67
CA LEU A 83 -8.86 -8.96 10.04
C LEU A 83 -8.29 -9.97 11.04
N ARG A 84 -8.05 -9.55 12.29
CA ARG A 84 -7.56 -10.45 13.34
C ARG A 84 -8.56 -11.53 13.75
N ARG A 85 -9.86 -11.30 13.54
CA ARG A 85 -10.94 -12.21 13.92
C ARG A 85 -11.39 -13.12 12.78
N THR A 86 -11.12 -12.71 11.54
CA THR A 86 -11.65 -13.35 10.33
C THR A 86 -10.51 -13.65 9.34
N PRO A 87 -9.86 -14.83 9.44
CA PRO A 87 -8.69 -15.18 8.62
C PRO A 87 -8.94 -15.08 7.10
N ASP A 88 -10.11 -15.48 6.61
CA ASP A 88 -10.44 -15.40 5.18
C ASP A 88 -10.55 -13.95 4.68
N LEU A 89 -10.91 -13.03 5.57
CA LEU A 89 -10.95 -11.60 5.26
C LEU A 89 -9.52 -11.03 5.26
N ALA A 90 -8.68 -11.45 6.22
CA ALA A 90 -7.26 -11.10 6.24
C ALA A 90 -6.54 -11.55 4.97
N ARG A 91 -6.81 -12.77 4.52
CA ARG A 91 -6.24 -13.30 3.28
C ARG A 91 -6.71 -12.52 2.06
N ALA A 92 -8.01 -12.28 1.93
CA ALA A 92 -8.55 -11.51 0.83
C ALA A 92 -8.03 -10.07 0.81
N PHE A 93 -7.85 -9.45 1.98
CA PHE A 93 -7.23 -8.15 2.09
C PHE A 93 -5.76 -8.17 1.64
N TYR A 94 -4.96 -9.12 2.13
CA TYR A 94 -3.57 -9.29 1.72
C TYR A 94 -3.43 -9.50 0.21
N ASP A 95 -4.19 -10.44 -0.36
CA ASP A 95 -4.12 -10.78 -1.79
C ASP A 95 -4.56 -9.63 -2.70
N ALA A 96 -5.49 -8.79 -2.23
CA ALA A 96 -5.97 -7.66 -3.02
C ALA A 96 -5.07 -6.43 -2.93
N GLY A 97 -4.24 -6.30 -1.89
CA GLY A 97 -3.49 -5.09 -1.58
C GLY A 97 -2.02 -5.34 -1.25
N PRO A 98 -1.66 -5.55 0.03
CA PRO A 98 -0.27 -5.71 0.46
C PRO A 98 0.53 -6.72 -0.37
N GLY A 99 -0.05 -7.88 -0.71
CA GLY A 99 0.60 -8.89 -1.54
C GLY A 99 0.87 -8.41 -2.96
N LYS A 100 -0.03 -7.62 -3.56
CA LYS A 100 0.20 -7.00 -4.88
C LYS A 100 1.26 -5.91 -4.81
N THR A 101 1.23 -5.06 -3.78
CA THR A 101 2.28 -4.04 -3.57
C THR A 101 3.66 -4.69 -3.45
N HIS A 102 3.76 -5.76 -2.67
CA HIS A 102 4.99 -6.55 -2.55
C HIS A 102 5.42 -7.13 -3.90
N ALA A 103 4.51 -7.82 -4.62
CA ALA A 103 4.81 -8.41 -5.92
C ALA A 103 5.25 -7.38 -6.97
N ASN A 104 4.62 -6.20 -6.99
CA ASN A 104 4.97 -5.11 -7.90
C ASN A 104 6.38 -4.58 -7.64
N LEU A 105 6.73 -4.39 -6.36
CA LEU A 105 8.07 -3.95 -5.98
C LEU A 105 9.13 -5.03 -6.25
N THR A 106 8.79 -6.30 -5.97
CA THR A 106 9.63 -7.46 -6.31
C THR A 106 9.97 -7.47 -7.80
N ALA A 107 8.96 -7.29 -8.65
CA ALA A 107 9.14 -7.23 -10.10
C ALA A 107 9.96 -6.02 -10.55
N LEU A 108 9.77 -4.85 -9.92
CA LEU A 108 10.56 -3.64 -10.17
C LEU A 108 12.05 -3.90 -9.87
N LEU A 109 12.36 -4.37 -8.66
CA LEU A 109 13.74 -4.61 -8.21
C LEU A 109 14.41 -5.71 -9.03
N SER A 110 13.69 -6.79 -9.34
CA SER A 110 14.20 -7.89 -10.19
C SER A 110 14.59 -7.40 -11.58
N LYS A 111 13.75 -6.54 -12.20
CA LYS A 111 14.06 -5.95 -13.51
C LYS A 111 15.27 -5.02 -13.44
N ALA A 112 15.37 -4.19 -12.41
CA ALA A 112 16.52 -3.29 -12.25
C ALA A 112 17.83 -4.07 -12.01
N ALA A 113 17.79 -5.15 -11.23
CA ALA A 113 18.92 -6.06 -11.05
C ALA A 113 19.31 -6.76 -12.37
N ALA A 114 18.33 -7.21 -13.16
CA ALA A 114 18.58 -7.82 -14.48
C ALA A 114 19.20 -6.83 -15.49
N ARG A 115 18.96 -5.52 -15.33
CA ARG A 115 19.61 -4.45 -16.11
C ARG A 115 20.97 -4.03 -15.56
N GLY A 116 21.42 -4.61 -14.44
CA GLY A 116 22.68 -4.27 -13.78
C GLY A 116 22.64 -2.92 -13.07
N GLU A 117 21.46 -2.35 -12.80
CA GLU A 117 21.33 -1.09 -12.04
C GLU A 117 21.37 -1.31 -10.52
N LEU A 118 21.03 -2.53 -10.07
CA LEU A 118 21.10 -2.93 -8.68
C LEU A 118 21.93 -4.21 -8.51
N VAL A 119 22.63 -4.30 -7.39
CA VAL A 119 23.32 -5.52 -6.92
C VAL A 119 22.52 -6.05 -5.73
N VAL A 120 21.74 -7.12 -5.98
CA VAL A 120 20.80 -7.70 -5.02
C VAL A 120 21.04 -9.20 -4.93
N GLU A 121 21.44 -9.69 -3.75
CA GLU A 121 21.61 -11.12 -3.48
C GLU A 121 20.26 -11.82 -3.24
N ASP A 122 19.39 -11.16 -2.48
CA ASP A 122 18.04 -11.61 -2.16
C ASP A 122 17.06 -10.45 -2.41
N VAL A 123 16.17 -10.64 -3.38
CA VAL A 123 15.20 -9.62 -3.79
C VAL A 123 14.14 -9.39 -2.72
N ASP A 124 13.70 -10.43 -2.02
CA ASP A 124 12.66 -10.29 -1.00
C ASP A 124 13.18 -9.47 0.19
N VAL A 125 14.45 -9.67 0.57
CA VAL A 125 15.12 -8.83 1.58
C VAL A 125 15.22 -7.37 1.13
N ALA A 126 15.55 -7.13 -0.15
CA ALA A 126 15.62 -5.76 -0.68
C ALA A 126 14.23 -5.09 -0.72
N VAL A 127 13.17 -5.84 -1.03
CA VAL A 127 11.77 -5.38 -0.93
C VAL A 127 11.45 -4.94 0.48
N ASP A 128 11.72 -5.80 1.48
CA ASP A 128 11.46 -5.51 2.89
C ASP A 128 12.22 -4.26 3.37
N HIS A 129 13.50 -4.12 3.00
CA HIS A 129 14.29 -2.95 3.32
C HIS A 129 13.71 -1.68 2.69
N PHE A 130 13.32 -1.70 1.42
CA PHE A 130 12.76 -0.51 0.77
C PHE A 130 11.42 -0.10 1.38
N LEU A 131 10.53 -1.05 1.65
CA LEU A 131 9.26 -0.78 2.34
C LEU A 131 9.49 -0.24 3.76
N GLY A 132 10.49 -0.79 4.47
CA GLY A 132 10.91 -0.30 5.78
C GLY A 132 11.44 1.14 5.74
N LEU A 133 12.25 1.49 4.74
CA LEU A 133 12.75 2.85 4.54
C LEU A 133 11.63 3.86 4.21
N LEU A 134 10.66 3.45 3.39
CA LEU A 134 9.51 4.29 3.04
C LEU A 134 8.62 4.58 4.24
N GLN A 135 8.26 3.55 5.00
CA GLN A 135 7.32 3.68 6.12
C GLN A 135 8.01 4.25 7.37
N GLY A 136 9.25 3.82 7.65
CA GLY A 136 9.99 4.19 8.85
C GLY A 136 9.14 4.08 10.12
N TYR A 137 9.27 5.07 11.01
CA TYR A 137 8.52 5.13 12.26
C TYR A 137 7.04 5.54 12.08
N SER A 138 6.65 6.03 10.90
CA SER A 138 5.31 6.57 10.69
C SER A 138 4.22 5.51 10.71
N SER A 139 4.52 4.29 10.27
CA SER A 139 3.59 3.15 10.33
C SER A 139 3.16 2.86 11.77
N PHE A 140 4.10 2.93 12.70
CA PHE A 140 3.81 2.77 14.13
C PHE A 140 2.92 3.90 14.66
N GLN A 141 3.24 5.16 14.31
CA GLN A 141 2.43 6.32 14.73
C GLN A 141 0.99 6.21 14.22
N LEU A 142 0.80 5.83 12.95
CA LEU A 142 -0.52 5.64 12.36
C LEU A 142 -1.29 4.51 13.04
N SER A 143 -0.61 3.41 13.40
CA SER A 143 -1.24 2.29 14.12
C SER A 143 -1.78 2.68 15.50
N LEU A 144 -1.24 3.75 16.10
CA LEU A 144 -1.68 4.31 17.36
C LEU A 144 -2.73 5.42 17.20
N GLY A 145 -3.11 5.77 15.97
CA GLY A 145 -4.06 6.85 15.68
C GLY A 145 -3.47 8.25 15.84
N VAL A 146 -2.15 8.41 15.72
CA VAL A 146 -1.50 9.73 15.72
C VAL A 146 -1.81 10.45 14.40
N GLU A 147 -2.13 11.75 14.50
CA GLU A 147 -2.58 12.59 13.39
C GLU A 147 -1.65 12.53 12.16
N PRO A 148 -2.17 12.16 10.96
CA PRO A 148 -1.38 11.99 9.75
C PRO A 148 -1.03 13.27 9.00
N ALA A 149 -1.66 14.41 9.28
CA ALA A 149 -1.48 15.64 8.50
C ALA A 149 0.01 16.06 8.30
N PRO A 150 0.91 15.97 9.30
CA PRO A 150 2.34 16.25 9.10
C PRO A 150 3.06 15.21 8.20
N LEU A 151 2.54 13.98 8.12
CA LEU A 151 3.12 12.90 7.32
C LEU A 151 2.85 13.11 5.82
N LEU A 152 1.64 13.56 5.46
CA LEU A 152 1.30 13.92 4.07
C LEU A 152 2.17 15.05 3.53
N ALA A 153 2.39 16.09 4.33
CA ALA A 153 3.23 17.23 3.95
C ALA A 153 4.71 16.86 3.72
N SER A 154 5.12 15.66 4.15
CA SER A 154 6.51 15.19 4.05
C SER A 154 6.69 13.95 3.15
N VAL A 155 5.67 13.56 2.38
CA VAL A 155 5.74 12.37 1.50
C VAL A 155 6.94 12.43 0.55
N GLU A 156 7.07 13.49 -0.24
CA GLU A 156 8.14 13.59 -1.24
C GLU A 156 9.54 13.61 -0.61
N PRO A 157 9.86 14.47 0.38
CA PRO A 157 11.15 14.42 1.06
C PRO A 157 11.49 13.06 1.69
N ARG A 158 10.49 12.34 2.22
CA ARG A 158 10.69 11.00 2.79
C ARG A 158 11.02 9.97 1.72
N VAL A 159 10.29 10.01 0.60
CA VAL A 159 10.54 9.10 -0.53
C VAL A 159 11.93 9.34 -1.10
N GLU A 160 12.34 10.59 -1.31
CA GLU A 160 13.71 10.90 -1.77
C GLU A 160 14.77 10.34 -0.81
N ALA A 161 14.63 10.57 0.49
CA ALA A 161 15.58 10.06 1.47
C ALA A 161 15.64 8.52 1.49
N ALA A 162 14.48 7.85 1.36
CA ALA A 162 14.43 6.39 1.29
C ALA A 162 15.11 5.85 0.02
N VAL A 163 14.86 6.48 -1.13
CA VAL A 163 15.50 6.12 -2.41
C VAL A 163 17.01 6.34 -2.35
N ASP A 164 17.46 7.45 -1.78
CA ASP A 164 18.89 7.75 -1.60
C ASP A 164 19.59 6.69 -0.76
N VAL A 165 19.02 6.32 0.39
CA VAL A 165 19.58 5.29 1.27
C VAL A 165 19.58 3.92 0.58
N PHE A 166 18.48 3.57 -0.08
CA PHE A 166 18.37 2.30 -0.78
C PHE A 166 19.40 2.16 -1.90
N LEU A 167 19.57 3.19 -2.73
CA LEU A 167 20.53 3.16 -3.84
C LEU A 167 21.98 3.21 -3.37
N ARG A 168 22.28 3.74 -2.19
CA ARG A 168 23.62 3.60 -1.59
C ARG A 168 23.94 2.17 -1.15
N ALA A 169 22.92 1.42 -0.73
CA ALA A 169 23.07 0.06 -0.27
C ALA A 169 23.06 -0.96 -1.42
N TYR A 170 22.19 -0.74 -2.42
CA TYR A 170 21.89 -1.71 -3.48
C TYR A 170 22.25 -1.24 -4.89
N GLY A 171 22.60 0.03 -5.09
CA GLY A 171 22.98 0.54 -6.41
C GLY A 171 24.24 -0.13 -6.93
N ALA A 172 24.26 -0.44 -8.22
CA ALA A 172 25.48 -0.95 -8.84
C ALA A 172 26.63 0.08 -8.73
N PRO A 173 27.87 -0.37 -8.52
CA PRO A 173 29.03 0.51 -8.55
C PRO A 173 29.10 1.22 -9.90
N GLN A 174 29.36 2.53 -9.89
CA GLN A 174 29.71 3.28 -11.11
C GLN A 174 31.09 2.89 -11.61
#